data_AF-A0A0J1D1W4-F1
#
_entry.id   AF-A0A0J1D1W4-F1
#
_cell.length_a   1.000
_cell.length_b   1.000
_cell.length_c   1.000
_cell.angle_alpha   90.00
_cell.angle_beta   90.00
_cell.angle_gamma   90.00
#
_symmetry.space_group_name_H-M   'P 1'
#
loop_
_entity.id
_entity.type
_entity.pdbx_description
1 polymer ?
#
loop_
_entity_poly.entity_id
_entity_poly.type
_entity_poly.pdbx_seq_one_letter_code
_entity_poly.pdbx_strand_id
1 'polypeptide(L)'
;MGILGNTFTTLFRGNGRSAPGMAQKLERALRREGDLKRELTQLQARVSAIPPDIEVKMDLMKFDVAQEKASVASLTTALLEAQENLELEKANRSAAIHLLKKHGVVDGVAYASFTREQRVELIAVAMDEVVGKETTSRWRARSPASAKSSSSSSKGS
;
A
#
# COMPACT_ATOMS: atom_id res chain seq x y z
N MET A 1 47.07 58.29 17.12
CA MET A 1 47.14 56.82 16.89
C MET A 1 48.24 56.26 17.78
N GLY A 2 48.06 55.64 18.94
CA GLY A 2 46.91 55.24 19.76
C GLY A 2 47.50 54.34 20.86
N ILE A 3 47.85 54.89 22.02
CA ILE A 3 47.14 54.75 23.31
C ILE A 3 46.33 53.45 23.42
N LEU A 4 46.96 52.27 23.42
CA LEU A 4 46.30 51.01 23.88
C LEU A 4 47.33 49.97 24.39
N GLY A 5 48.54 50.41 24.76
CA GLY A 5 49.57 49.55 25.39
C GLY A 5 49.51 49.54 26.93
N ASN A 6 48.54 50.20 27.56
CA ASN A 6 48.62 50.60 28.97
C ASN A 6 47.45 50.16 29.88
N THR A 7 46.62 49.18 29.49
CA THR A 7 45.40 48.84 30.27
C THR A 7 45.21 47.37 30.69
N PHE A 8 46.13 46.45 30.38
CA PHE A 8 46.02 45.06 30.87
C PHE A 8 46.97 44.67 32.01
N THR A 9 47.97 45.50 32.33
CA THR A 9 49.00 45.19 33.34
C THR A 9 48.77 45.83 34.71
N THR A 10 47.60 46.43 34.96
CA THR A 10 47.30 47.19 36.18
C THR A 10 46.09 46.69 37.00
N LEU A 11 45.67 45.43 36.85
CA LEU A 11 44.66 44.82 37.75
C LEU A 11 45.22 43.82 38.78
N PHE A 12 46.53 43.55 38.79
CA PHE A 12 47.18 42.68 39.78
C PHE A 12 48.32 43.37 40.54
N ARG A 13 48.16 44.66 40.85
CA ARG A 13 49.06 45.36 41.77
C ARG A 13 48.25 46.12 42.80
N GLY A 14 47.96 45.45 43.92
CA GLY A 14 47.42 46.11 45.12
C GLY A 14 46.42 45.27 45.91
N ASN A 15 46.92 44.32 46.70
CA ASN A 15 46.53 44.01 48.09
C ASN A 15 46.77 42.54 48.42
N GLY A 16 47.77 42.30 49.28
CA GLY A 16 48.01 41.04 49.95
C GLY A 16 46.92 40.71 50.96
N ARG A 17 45.76 40.23 50.48
CA ARG A 17 44.84 39.42 51.27
C ARG A 17 44.34 38.28 50.38
N SER A 18 44.95 37.11 50.52
CA SER A 18 44.31 35.88 50.04
C SER A 18 42.94 35.81 50.70
N ALA A 19 41.87 35.91 49.92
CA ALA A 19 40.52 35.70 50.42
C ALA A 19 40.26 34.18 50.43
N PRO A 20 40.36 33.49 51.58
CA PRO A 20 40.19 32.03 51.64
C PRO A 20 38.82 31.56 51.13
N GLY A 21 37.82 32.46 51.13
CA GLY A 21 36.49 32.18 50.59
C GLY A 21 36.38 32.11 49.06
N MET A 22 37.28 32.74 48.30
CA MET A 22 37.27 32.66 46.82
C MET A 22 37.82 31.32 46.33
N ALA A 23 38.91 30.85 46.93
CA ALA A 23 39.49 29.54 46.62
C ALA A 23 38.48 28.40 46.91
N GLN A 24 37.80 28.45 48.06
CA GLN A 24 36.75 27.47 48.40
C GLN A 24 35.54 27.52 47.48
N LYS A 25 35.12 28.71 47.02
CA LYS A 25 34.02 28.85 46.04
C LYS A 25 34.41 28.27 44.69
N LEU A 26 35.65 28.49 44.26
CA LEU A 26 36.19 27.97 43.00
C LEU A 26 36.32 26.45 43.04
N GLU A 27 36.77 25.88 44.16
CA GLU A 27 36.84 24.43 44.36
C GLU A 27 35.45 23.77 44.34
N ARG A 28 34.44 24.39 44.98
CA ARG A 28 33.05 23.91 44.91
C ARG A 28 32.45 24.02 43.51
N ALA A 29 32.79 25.06 42.76
CA ALA A 29 32.33 25.22 41.38
C ALA A 29 32.93 24.14 40.47
N LEU A 30 34.22 23.84 40.62
CA LEU A 30 34.89 22.78 39.85
C LEU A 30 34.33 21.39 40.16
N ARG A 31 33.98 21.10 41.43
CA ARG A 31 33.31 19.83 41.78
C ARG A 31 31.93 19.71 41.13
N ARG A 32 31.12 20.78 41.17
CA ARG A 32 29.81 20.81 40.50
C ARG A 32 29.93 20.65 38.99
N GLU A 33 30.94 21.24 38.37
CA GLU A 33 31.18 21.08 36.94
C GLU A 33 31.56 19.63 36.58
N GLY A 34 32.38 18.98 37.43
CA GLY A 34 32.72 17.57 37.29
C GLY A 34 31.51 16.65 37.41
N ASP A 35 30.62 16.92 38.35
CA ASP A 35 29.38 16.15 38.55
C ASP A 35 28.42 16.36 37.37
N LEU A 36 28.26 17.60 36.89
CA LEU A 36 27.45 17.90 35.71
C LEU A 36 27.98 17.23 34.44
N LYS A 37 29.30 17.14 34.25
CA LYS A 37 29.90 16.41 33.13
C LYS A 37 29.65 14.89 33.22
N ARG A 38 29.62 14.33 34.42
CA ARG A 38 29.26 12.92 34.65
C ARG A 38 27.78 12.66 34.40
N GLU A 39 26.91 13.57 34.81
CA GLU A 39 25.47 13.48 34.52
C GLU A 39 25.19 13.60 33.02
N LEU A 40 25.87 14.52 32.33
CA LEU A 40 25.72 14.71 30.89
C LEU A 40 26.21 13.47 30.11
N THR A 41 27.33 12.88 30.51
CA THR A 41 27.83 11.63 29.89
C THR A 41 26.92 10.43 30.17
N GLN A 42 26.32 10.32 31.38
CA GLN A 42 25.30 9.29 31.66
C GLN A 42 24.02 9.51 30.85
N LEU A 43 23.57 10.75 30.69
CA LEU A 43 22.41 11.08 29.86
C LEU A 43 22.68 10.78 28.38
N GLN A 44 23.86 11.14 27.88
CA GLN A 44 24.26 10.87 26.51
C GLN A 44 24.35 9.36 26.22
N ALA A 45 24.86 8.56 27.17
CA ALA A 45 24.88 7.11 27.06
C ALA A 45 23.48 6.48 27.08
N ARG A 46 22.53 7.05 27.84
CA ARG A 46 21.12 6.60 27.85
C ARG A 46 20.38 6.98 26.57
N VAL A 47 20.65 8.16 26.01
CA VAL A 47 20.08 8.61 24.74
C VAL A 47 20.64 7.80 23.57
N SER A 48 21.93 7.47 23.56
CA SER A 48 22.53 6.61 22.52
C SER A 48 22.10 5.14 22.61
N ALA A 49 21.56 4.71 23.76
CA ALA A 49 21.01 3.37 23.96
C ALA A 49 19.53 3.24 23.50
N ILE A 50 18.91 4.33 23.03
CA ILE A 50 17.60 4.35 22.39
C ILE A 50 17.86 4.82 20.95
N PRO A 51 17.87 3.95 19.90
CA PRO A 51 16.64 3.27 19.47
C PRO A 51 16.81 1.94 18.68
N PRO A 52 15.96 0.93 18.96
CA PRO A 52 15.35 0.13 17.88
C PRO A 52 13.87 0.49 17.67
N ASP A 53 13.26 1.18 18.64
CA ASP A 53 11.81 1.34 18.70
C ASP A 53 11.23 2.27 17.61
N ILE A 54 12.03 3.23 17.11
CA ILE A 54 11.63 4.13 16.01
C ILE A 54 11.76 3.42 14.66
N GLU A 55 12.83 2.63 14.46
CA GLU A 55 13.02 1.83 13.24
C GLU A 55 11.96 0.74 13.13
N VAL A 56 11.67 0.03 14.22
CA VAL A 56 10.60 -0.97 14.28
C VAL A 56 9.23 -0.34 14.01
N LYS A 57 8.92 0.83 14.58
CA LYS A 57 7.66 1.54 14.25
C LYS A 57 7.59 1.96 12.79
N MET A 58 8.69 2.46 12.23
CA MET A 58 8.77 2.82 10.81
C MET A 58 8.58 1.60 9.91
N ASP A 59 9.15 0.45 10.26
CA ASP A 59 9.03 -0.78 9.47
C ASP A 59 7.65 -1.44 9.61
N LEU A 60 7.03 -1.39 10.79
CA LEU A 60 5.63 -1.78 10.98
C LEU A 60 4.69 -0.91 10.13
N MET A 61 4.87 0.42 10.15
CA MET A 61 4.08 1.32 9.30
C MET A 61 4.30 1.05 7.80
N LYS A 62 5.52 0.73 7.35
CA LYS A 62 5.78 0.35 5.95
C LYS A 62 5.12 -0.98 5.59
N PHE A 63 5.13 -1.95 6.51
CA PHE A 63 4.49 -3.24 6.33
C PHE A 63 2.96 -3.09 6.20
N ASP A 64 2.33 -2.31 7.08
CA ASP A 64 0.90 -2.03 7.03
C ASP A 64 0.51 -1.35 5.71
N VAL A 65 1.30 -0.37 5.25
CA VAL A 65 1.10 0.28 3.95
C VAL A 65 1.30 -0.70 2.79
N ALA A 66 2.25 -1.63 2.87
CA ALA A 66 2.46 -2.63 1.83
C ALA A 66 1.31 -3.64 1.77
N GLN A 67 0.81 -4.08 2.92
CA GLN A 67 -0.35 -4.96 3.04
C GLN A 67 -1.62 -4.28 2.54
N GLU A 68 -1.84 -3.02 2.89
CA GLU A 68 -2.97 -2.23 2.42
C GLU A 68 -2.88 -1.98 0.91
N LYS A 69 -1.68 -1.71 0.37
CA LYS A 69 -1.49 -1.63 -1.09
C LYS A 69 -1.79 -2.95 -1.79
N ALA A 70 -1.41 -4.09 -1.20
CA ALA A 70 -1.72 -5.40 -1.76
C ALA A 70 -3.22 -5.70 -1.72
N SER A 71 -3.91 -5.32 -0.64
CA SER A 71 -5.36 -5.50 -0.54
C SER A 71 -6.11 -4.57 -1.50
N VAL A 72 -5.69 -3.31 -1.63
CA VAL A 72 -6.23 -2.37 -2.63
C VAL A 72 -5.98 -2.91 -4.03
N ALA A 73 -4.78 -3.40 -4.34
CA ALA A 73 -4.51 -4.02 -5.64
C ALA A 73 -5.44 -5.21 -5.91
N SER A 74 -5.60 -6.12 -4.94
CA SER A 74 -6.51 -7.26 -5.04
C SER A 74 -7.98 -6.84 -5.21
N LEU A 75 -8.41 -5.77 -4.55
CA LEU A 75 -9.77 -5.24 -4.70
C LEU A 75 -9.94 -4.56 -6.05
N THR A 76 -8.93 -3.87 -6.56
CA THR A 76 -8.98 -3.27 -7.90
C THR A 76 -9.02 -4.32 -8.99
N THR A 77 -8.26 -5.42 -8.89
CA THR A 77 -8.34 -6.52 -9.85
C THR A 77 -9.72 -7.18 -9.80
N ALA A 78 -10.24 -7.47 -8.61
CA ALA A 78 -11.60 -8.01 -8.45
C ALA A 78 -12.68 -7.07 -9.01
N LEU A 79 -12.50 -5.75 -8.85
CA LEU A 79 -13.43 -4.74 -9.38
C LEU A 79 -13.37 -4.68 -10.91
N LEU A 80 -12.18 -4.73 -11.51
CA LEU A 80 -12.02 -4.77 -12.97
C LEU A 80 -12.62 -6.05 -13.56
N GLU A 81 -12.42 -7.21 -12.92
CA GLU A 81 -13.04 -8.47 -13.32
C GLU A 81 -14.57 -8.41 -13.21
N ALA A 82 -15.10 -7.82 -12.13
CA ALA A 82 -16.54 -7.64 -11.96
C ALA A 82 -17.14 -6.69 -12.99
N GLN A 83 -16.42 -5.62 -13.36
CA GLN A 83 -16.82 -4.70 -14.43
C GLN A 83 -16.88 -5.42 -15.78
N GLU A 84 -15.84 -6.18 -16.13
CA GLU A 84 -15.82 -6.97 -17.37
C GLU A 84 -16.96 -8.00 -17.39
N ASN A 85 -17.21 -8.69 -16.29
CA ASN A 85 -18.32 -9.64 -16.18
C ASN A 85 -19.68 -8.96 -16.39
N LEU A 86 -19.87 -7.77 -15.83
CA LEU A 86 -21.10 -7.00 -15.99
C LEU A 86 -21.29 -6.52 -17.43
N GLU A 87 -20.23 -6.12 -18.12
CA GLU A 87 -20.27 -5.79 -19.55
C GLU A 87 -20.66 -6.98 -20.40
N LEU A 88 -20.06 -8.15 -20.15
CA LEU A 88 -20.42 -9.39 -20.84
C LEU A 88 -21.86 -9.82 -20.55
N GLU A 89 -22.36 -9.63 -19.33
CA GLU A 89 -23.77 -9.87 -19.00
C GLU A 89 -24.72 -8.92 -19.74
N LYS A 90 -24.38 -7.63 -19.82
CA LYS A 90 -25.16 -6.65 -20.59
C LYS A 90 -25.23 -7.04 -22.07
N ALA A 91 -24.09 -7.46 -22.64
CA ALA A 91 -24.00 -7.95 -24.01
C ALA A 91 -24.82 -9.23 -24.24
N ASN A 92 -24.81 -10.15 -23.28
CA ASN A 92 -25.64 -11.35 -23.33
C ASN A 92 -27.14 -10.99 -23.27
N ARG A 93 -27.55 -10.10 -22.36
CA ARG A 93 -28.95 -9.65 -22.26
C ARG A 93 -29.39 -8.93 -23.53
N SER A 94 -28.56 -8.07 -24.11
CA SER A 94 -28.88 -7.39 -25.36
C SER A 94 -29.00 -8.36 -26.53
N ALA A 95 -28.11 -9.36 -26.63
CA ALA A 95 -28.20 -10.42 -27.63
C ALA A 95 -29.44 -11.31 -27.45
N ALA A 96 -29.81 -11.66 -26.22
CA ALA A 96 -31.03 -12.39 -25.93
C ALA A 96 -32.29 -11.60 -26.33
N ILE A 97 -32.34 -10.30 -26.05
CA ILE A 97 -33.42 -9.41 -26.50
C ILE A 97 -33.44 -9.35 -28.04
N HIS A 98 -32.27 -9.24 -28.67
CA HIS A 98 -32.13 -9.21 -30.12
C HIS A 98 -32.62 -10.51 -30.78
N LEU A 99 -32.29 -11.67 -30.21
CA LEU A 99 -32.83 -12.98 -30.61
C LEU A 99 -34.34 -13.03 -30.49
N LEU A 100 -34.90 -12.62 -29.35
CA LEU A 100 -36.35 -12.63 -29.15
C LEU A 100 -37.07 -11.67 -30.11
N LYS A 101 -36.43 -10.54 -30.46
CA LYS A 101 -37.01 -9.55 -31.37
C LYS A 101 -36.95 -9.98 -32.84
N LYS A 102 -35.83 -10.57 -33.29
CA LYS A 102 -35.69 -11.06 -34.68
C LYS A 102 -36.32 -12.44 -34.88
N HIS A 103 -36.23 -13.30 -33.87
CA HIS A 103 -36.54 -14.72 -33.92
C HIS A 103 -37.34 -15.15 -32.68
N GLY A 104 -38.41 -14.40 -32.36
CA GLY A 104 -39.34 -14.74 -31.26
C GLY A 104 -39.88 -16.17 -31.35
N VAL A 105 -39.82 -16.75 -32.56
CA VAL A 105 -39.79 -18.19 -32.84
C VAL A 105 -38.58 -18.44 -33.73
N VAL A 106 -37.68 -19.35 -33.35
CA VAL A 106 -36.57 -19.79 -34.20
C VAL A 106 -37.07 -21.02 -34.97
N ASP A 107 -37.28 -20.91 -36.28
CA ASP A 107 -37.71 -22.01 -37.16
C ASP A 107 -38.96 -22.80 -36.70
N GLY A 108 -39.96 -22.12 -36.13
CA GLY A 108 -41.17 -22.77 -35.61
C GLY A 108 -41.04 -23.38 -34.21
N VAL A 109 -39.85 -23.31 -33.61
CA VAL A 109 -39.50 -23.98 -32.36
C VAL A 109 -39.29 -22.96 -31.23
N ALA A 110 -39.91 -23.22 -30.07
CA ALA A 110 -39.79 -22.35 -28.91
C ALA A 110 -38.38 -22.42 -28.31
N TYR A 111 -37.80 -21.27 -27.97
CA TYR A 111 -36.46 -21.16 -27.37
C TYR A 111 -36.24 -22.09 -26.15
N ALA A 112 -37.29 -22.37 -25.38
CA ALA A 112 -37.25 -23.24 -24.21
C ALA A 112 -37.00 -24.73 -24.52
N SER A 113 -37.21 -25.16 -25.77
CA SER A 113 -37.04 -26.56 -26.18
C SER A 113 -35.60 -26.91 -26.60
N PHE A 114 -34.75 -25.91 -26.83
CA PHE A 114 -33.34 -26.12 -27.13
C PHE A 114 -32.57 -26.58 -25.89
N THR A 115 -31.59 -27.44 -26.13
CA THR A 115 -30.61 -27.85 -25.11
C THR A 115 -29.83 -26.64 -24.60
N ARG A 116 -29.17 -26.80 -23.45
CA ARG A 116 -28.38 -25.70 -22.86
C ARG A 116 -27.26 -25.25 -23.80
N GLU A 117 -26.61 -26.19 -24.46
CA GLU A 117 -25.51 -25.97 -25.39
C GLU A 117 -25.98 -25.23 -26.64
N GLN A 118 -27.09 -25.66 -27.24
CA GLN A 118 -27.71 -24.98 -28.39
C GLN A 118 -28.15 -23.55 -28.05
N ARG A 119 -28.69 -23.31 -26.85
CA ARG A 119 -29.04 -21.96 -26.41
C ARG A 119 -27.83 -21.05 -26.31
N VAL A 120 -26.69 -21.56 -25.84
CA VAL A 120 -25.43 -20.81 -25.79
C VAL A 120 -24.92 -20.49 -27.20
N GLU A 121 -25.04 -21.41 -28.15
CA GLU A 121 -24.67 -21.16 -29.55
C GLU A 121 -25.56 -20.12 -30.21
N LEU A 122 -26.88 -20.18 -30.01
CA LEU A 122 -27.82 -19.18 -30.51
C LEU A 122 -27.51 -17.79 -29.95
N ILE A 123 -27.26 -17.70 -28.64
CA ILE A 123 -26.84 -16.44 -28.00
C ILE A 123 -25.51 -15.96 -28.60
N ALA A 124 -24.54 -16.83 -28.81
CA ALA A 124 -23.26 -16.45 -29.39
C ALA A 124 -23.40 -15.86 -30.80
N VAL A 125 -24.22 -16.47 -31.65
CA VAL A 125 -24.51 -15.93 -33.00
C VAL A 125 -25.14 -14.54 -32.91
N ALA A 126 -26.07 -14.33 -31.99
CA ALA A 126 -26.65 -13.00 -31.80
C ALA A 126 -25.70 -11.99 -31.17
N MET A 127 -24.81 -12.42 -30.28
CA MET A 127 -23.76 -11.56 -29.74
C MET A 127 -22.78 -11.12 -30.82
N ASP A 128 -22.44 -12.02 -31.76
CA ASP A 128 -21.60 -11.69 -32.92
C ASP A 128 -22.24 -10.59 -33.79
N GLU A 129 -23.57 -10.61 -33.93
CA GLU A 129 -24.30 -9.60 -34.68
C GLU A 129 -24.43 -8.25 -33.96
N VAL A 130 -24.57 -8.25 -32.63
CA VAL A 130 -24.87 -7.03 -31.85
C VAL A 130 -23.61 -6.34 -31.33
N VAL A 131 -22.61 -7.11 -30.89
CA VAL A 131 -21.44 -6.62 -30.14
C VAL A 131 -20.10 -7.09 -30.76
N GLY A 132 -20.14 -8.09 -31.64
CA GLY A 132 -18.99 -8.54 -32.42
C GLY A 132 -18.21 -9.71 -31.82
N LYS A 133 -17.46 -10.40 -32.68
CA LYS A 133 -16.82 -11.71 -32.40
C LYS A 133 -15.87 -11.74 -31.21
N GLU A 134 -15.20 -10.63 -30.93
CA GLU A 134 -14.24 -10.53 -29.82
C GLU A 134 -14.92 -10.65 -28.45
N THR A 135 -16.02 -9.92 -28.26
CA THR A 135 -16.79 -9.94 -27.00
C THR A 135 -17.53 -11.26 -26.82
N THR A 136 -18.07 -11.83 -27.90
CA THR A 136 -18.65 -13.17 -27.91
C THR A 136 -17.65 -14.24 -27.49
N SER A 137 -16.41 -14.16 -27.98
CA SER A 137 -15.35 -15.12 -27.63
C SER A 137 -15.00 -15.05 -26.14
N ARG A 138 -14.87 -13.83 -25.59
CA ARG A 138 -14.65 -13.61 -24.14
C ARG A 138 -15.82 -14.12 -23.30
N TRP A 139 -17.06 -13.83 -23.72
CA TRP A 139 -18.26 -14.35 -23.06
C TRP A 139 -18.34 -15.87 -23.10
N ARG A 140 -18.04 -16.50 -24.25
CA ARG A 140 -18.08 -17.96 -24.42
C ARG A 140 -17.03 -18.65 -23.54
N ALA A 141 -15.82 -18.09 -23.42
CA ALA A 141 -14.78 -18.61 -22.53
C ALA A 141 -15.20 -18.62 -21.05
N ARG A 142 -16.02 -17.64 -20.65
CA ARG A 142 -16.58 -17.53 -19.29
C ARG A 142 -17.97 -18.17 -19.13
N SER A 143 -18.55 -18.69 -20.22
CA SER A 143 -19.90 -19.23 -20.20
C SER A 143 -19.94 -20.61 -19.56
N PRO A 144 -20.95 -20.90 -18.73
CA PRO A 144 -21.01 -22.11 -17.94
C PRO A 144 -21.26 -23.41 -18.75
N ALA A 145 -21.43 -23.32 -20.08
CA ALA A 145 -21.41 -24.48 -20.98
C ALA A 145 -19.98 -24.92 -21.35
N SER A 146 -19.01 -24.01 -21.32
CA SER A 146 -17.58 -24.32 -21.57
C SER A 146 -16.94 -25.12 -20.42
N ALA A 147 -17.51 -25.03 -19.22
CA ALA A 147 -17.01 -25.71 -18.02
C ALA A 147 -17.13 -27.25 -18.05
N LYS A 148 -17.88 -27.84 -18.99
CA LYS A 148 -18.04 -29.31 -19.08
C LYS A 148 -16.95 -30.01 -19.90
N SER A 149 -16.23 -29.31 -20.79
CA SER A 149 -15.24 -29.95 -21.68
C SER A 149 -13.88 -30.18 -21.04
N SER A 150 -13.58 -29.58 -19.88
CA SER A 150 -12.29 -29.73 -19.18
C SER A 150 -12.26 -30.81 -18.09
N SER A 151 -13.34 -31.57 -17.89
CA SER A 151 -13.45 -32.54 -16.79
C SER A 151 -13.18 -34.01 -17.14
N SER A 152 -12.83 -34.33 -18.40
CA SER A 152 -12.65 -35.73 -18.85
C SER A 152 -11.21 -36.22 -19.02
N SER A 153 -10.19 -35.45 -18.63
CA SER A 153 -8.77 -35.82 -18.82
C SER A 153 -7.95 -35.99 -17.52
N SER A 154 -8.56 -36.58 -16.47
CA SER A 154 -7.82 -37.02 -15.27
C SER A 154 -8.20 -38.44 -14.84
N LYS A 155 -8.00 -39.42 -15.73
CA LYS A 155 -7.86 -40.82 -15.34
C LYS A 155 -7.05 -41.61 -16.36
N GLY A 156 -5.74 -41.54 -16.20
CA GLY A 156 -4.76 -42.43 -16.83
C GLY A 156 -3.69 -42.73 -15.80
N SER A 157 -4.05 -43.57 -14.83
CA SER A 157 -3.09 -44.35 -14.04
C SER A 157 -2.48 -45.44 -14.90
#